data_AF-A0A3D5UBF5-F1
#
_entry.id   AF-A0A3D5UBF5-F1
#
_cell.length_a   1.000
_cell.length_b   1.000
_cell.length_c   1.000
_cell.angle_alpha   90.00
_cell.angle_beta   90.00
_cell.angle_gamma   90.00
#
_symmetry.space_group_name_H-M   'P 1'
#
loop_
_entity.id
_entity.type
_entity.pdbx_description
1 polymer ?
#
loop_
_entity_poly.entity_id
_entity_poly.type
_entity_poly.pdbx_seq_one_letter_code
_entity_poly.pdbx_strand_id
1 'polypeptide(L)'
;MYRSDRQKLCGLAHLDLSTGEFFFTELAEEELANELQRLRPAEILVDSSVNEAYVKELKLEHNPTISIFDNWQFQPAEAKALLLKHFGVSSLEPFGAHNRPYGATAAGATLAYVMSLYKVPLTHITALRFYSLSQYMQLDEISRRNLELTRSIRYGNRHGSLLSVIDQSQTPMGSRLLQQWLLHPLIELDQILARQAIVSAFMKQSAYLKDIRVSLKEIGDISRIVSRLGSLRINPRELLALQSYLISAKELKHKLEIFSEDLFADWISMLDTFEDIDAMIDKAIAENPPNTITEGGIFKQGYQNDLDELMELVHDGKSWIARLEDDEKRKTGIPSLKVGYNRVFGYYIEVTTTHKSKVPDYYIPKQTLVNSE
;
A
#
# COMPACT_ATOMS: atom_id res chain seq x y z
N MET A 1 5.71 -21.68 7.32
CA MET A 1 5.45 -23.12 7.09
C MET A 1 5.59 -23.85 8.43
N TYR A 2 4.68 -24.77 8.79
CA TYR A 2 4.75 -25.59 10.03
C TYR A 2 4.46 -27.06 9.72
N ARG A 3 5.21 -28.02 10.31
CA ARG A 3 5.16 -29.48 10.00
C ARG A 3 4.91 -30.34 11.25
N SER A 4 4.22 -31.47 11.10
CA SER A 4 4.01 -32.49 12.15
C SER A 4 4.08 -33.92 11.58
N ASP A 5 4.70 -34.84 12.32
CA ASP A 5 5.05 -36.21 11.88
C ASP A 5 3.88 -37.22 11.79
N ARG A 6 2.64 -36.86 12.17
CA ARG A 6 1.54 -37.86 12.28
C ARG A 6 0.47 -37.82 11.19
N GLN A 7 0.39 -36.75 10.42
CA GLN A 7 -0.30 -36.65 9.13
C GLN A 7 0.50 -35.61 8.33
N LYS A 8 0.88 -35.90 7.08
CA LYS A 8 1.74 -35.04 6.23
C LYS A 8 1.03 -33.74 5.79
N LEU A 9 0.44 -33.01 6.73
CA LEU A 9 -0.25 -31.75 6.52
C LEU A 9 0.71 -30.61 6.82
N CYS A 10 0.65 -29.60 5.96
CA CYS A 10 1.45 -28.40 6.03
C CYS A 10 0.53 -27.19 6.19
N GLY A 11 0.87 -26.32 7.13
CA GLY A 11 0.25 -25.00 7.28
C GLY A 11 0.90 -23.99 6.34
N LEU A 12 0.09 -23.37 5.49
CA LEU A 12 0.52 -22.27 4.62
C LEU A 12 -0.34 -21.03 4.86
N ALA A 13 0.31 -19.89 5.01
CA ALA A 13 -0.33 -18.59 5.03
C ALA A 13 0.44 -17.64 4.11
N HIS A 14 -0.29 -16.74 3.45
CA HIS A 14 0.30 -15.70 2.62
C HIS A 14 -0.40 -14.37 2.89
N LEU A 15 0.41 -13.31 2.91
CA LEU A 15 0.00 -11.97 3.24
C LEU A 15 0.61 -11.01 2.20
N ASP A 16 -0.24 -10.25 1.52
CA ASP A 16 0.20 -9.11 0.72
C ASP A 16 0.13 -7.85 1.59
N LEU A 17 1.29 -7.39 2.06
CA LEU A 17 1.38 -6.18 2.89
C LEU A 17 0.86 -4.94 2.17
N SER A 18 0.96 -4.90 0.85
CA SER A 18 0.53 -3.75 0.06
C SER A 18 -0.99 -3.65 -0.08
N THR A 19 -1.74 -4.72 0.16
CA THR A 19 -3.21 -4.74 0.06
C THR A 19 -3.89 -5.09 1.39
N GLY A 20 -3.17 -5.68 2.34
CA GLY A 20 -3.73 -6.23 3.58
C GLY A 20 -4.41 -7.59 3.38
N GLU A 21 -4.34 -8.18 2.18
CA GLU A 21 -4.93 -9.47 1.87
C GLU A 21 -4.19 -10.59 2.62
N PHE A 22 -4.93 -11.28 3.49
CA PHE A 22 -4.36 -12.30 4.36
C PHE A 22 -5.17 -13.59 4.28
N PHE A 23 -4.50 -14.62 3.79
CA PHE A 23 -5.10 -15.92 3.53
C PHE A 23 -4.28 -17.05 4.16
N PHE A 24 -4.96 -18.14 4.47
CA PHE A 24 -4.33 -19.35 4.96
C PHE A 24 -5.04 -20.61 4.46
N THR A 25 -4.31 -21.72 4.47
CA THR A 25 -4.82 -23.03 4.12
C THR A 25 -4.05 -24.13 4.84
N GLU A 26 -4.58 -25.35 4.78
CA GLU A 26 -3.92 -26.58 5.21
C GLU A 26 -3.92 -27.54 4.03
N LEU A 27 -2.74 -27.97 3.62
CA LEU A 27 -2.55 -28.76 2.40
C LEU A 27 -1.64 -29.95 2.67
N ALA A 28 -1.75 -30.99 1.86
CA ALA A 28 -0.82 -32.10 1.91
C ALA A 28 0.56 -31.65 1.44
N GLU A 29 1.63 -32.23 1.99
CA GLU A 29 3.01 -31.85 1.66
C GLU A 29 3.30 -31.87 0.14
N GLU A 30 2.70 -32.81 -0.58
CA GLU A 30 2.83 -32.97 -2.04
C GLU A 30 2.25 -31.80 -2.84
N GLU A 31 1.28 -31.08 -2.27
CA GLU A 31 0.60 -29.93 -2.91
C GLU A 31 1.38 -28.63 -2.70
N LEU A 32 2.32 -28.59 -1.75
CA LEU A 32 3.01 -27.36 -1.34
C LEU A 32 3.80 -26.73 -2.49
N ALA A 33 4.51 -27.53 -3.27
CA ALA A 33 5.31 -27.02 -4.38
C ALA A 33 4.43 -26.31 -5.42
N ASN A 34 3.32 -26.93 -5.81
CA ASN A 34 2.36 -26.35 -6.75
C ASN A 34 1.77 -25.05 -6.21
N GLU A 35 1.48 -25.02 -4.91
CA GLU A 35 0.88 -23.86 -4.28
C GLU A 35 1.86 -22.68 -4.14
N LEU A 36 3.13 -22.95 -3.79
CA LEU A 36 4.19 -21.93 -3.77
C LEU A 36 4.49 -21.39 -5.18
N GLN A 37 4.48 -22.25 -6.20
CA GLN A 37 4.65 -21.81 -7.60
C GLN A 37 3.47 -20.97 -8.08
N ARG A 38 2.25 -21.26 -7.60
CA ARG A 38 1.06 -20.44 -7.86
C ARG A 38 1.15 -19.07 -7.20
N LEU A 39 1.48 -19.04 -5.92
CA LEU A 39 1.53 -17.82 -5.10
C LEU A 39 2.70 -16.92 -5.48
N ARG A 40 3.81 -17.51 -5.94
CA ARG A 40 5.07 -16.82 -6.28
C ARG A 40 5.49 -15.81 -5.20
N PRO A 41 5.58 -16.21 -3.91
CA PRO A 41 5.92 -15.29 -2.84
C PRO A 41 7.28 -14.64 -3.08
N ALA A 42 7.41 -13.36 -2.71
CA ALA A 42 8.72 -12.70 -2.71
C ALA A 42 9.61 -13.22 -1.56
N GLU A 43 8.98 -13.63 -0.45
CA GLU A 43 9.64 -14.12 0.75
C GLU A 43 8.86 -15.29 1.35
N ILE A 44 9.56 -16.33 1.80
CA ILE A 44 9.01 -17.52 2.46
C ILE A 44 9.55 -17.59 3.89
N LEU A 45 8.63 -17.67 4.86
CA LEU A 45 8.95 -17.81 6.27
C LEU A 45 8.91 -19.27 6.71
N VAL A 46 9.99 -19.71 7.36
CA VAL A 46 10.15 -21.05 7.93
C VAL A 46 10.58 -20.96 9.40
N ASP A 47 10.29 -21.99 10.17
CA ASP A 47 10.61 -22.09 11.60
C ASP A 47 12.07 -22.52 11.86
N SER A 48 12.69 -23.23 10.91
CA SER A 48 13.97 -23.91 11.11
C SER A 48 14.81 -24.04 9.85
N SER A 49 16.12 -24.24 10.01
CA SER A 49 17.04 -24.53 8.89
C SER A 49 16.70 -25.85 8.17
N VAL A 50 16.04 -26.79 8.84
CA VAL A 50 15.56 -28.03 8.21
C VAL A 50 14.47 -27.71 7.19
N ASN A 51 13.51 -26.85 7.56
CA ASN A 51 12.46 -26.42 6.65
C ASN A 51 12.97 -25.46 5.57
N GLU A 52 14.02 -24.68 5.86
CA GLU A 52 14.73 -23.90 4.83
C GLU A 52 15.32 -24.81 3.75
N ALA A 53 16.05 -25.87 4.15
CA ALA A 53 16.63 -26.83 3.23
C ALA A 53 15.56 -27.53 2.38
N TYR A 54 14.47 -27.95 3.02
CA TYR A 54 13.33 -28.56 2.35
C TYR A 54 12.70 -27.64 1.29
N VAL A 55 12.47 -26.36 1.59
CA VAL A 55 11.93 -25.40 0.61
C VAL A 55 12.88 -25.23 -0.58
N LYS A 56 14.20 -25.25 -0.35
CA LYS A 56 15.20 -25.21 -1.44
C LYS A 56 15.15 -26.44 -2.34
N GLU A 57 14.79 -27.61 -1.80
CA GLU A 57 14.65 -28.85 -2.57
C GLU A 57 13.41 -28.86 -3.48
N LEU A 58 12.39 -28.03 -3.20
CA LEU A 58 11.17 -27.93 -4.02
C LEU A 58 11.42 -27.38 -5.43
N LYS A 59 12.62 -26.84 -5.71
CA LYS A 59 13.04 -26.34 -7.04
C LYS A 59 11.99 -25.43 -7.70
N LEU A 60 11.54 -24.43 -6.96
CA LEU A 60 10.60 -23.42 -7.47
C LEU A 60 11.17 -22.72 -8.72
N GLU A 61 10.33 -22.39 -9.70
CA GLU A 61 10.75 -21.63 -10.90
C GLU A 61 11.11 -20.15 -10.61
N HIS A 62 11.03 -19.72 -9.35
CA HIS A 62 11.42 -18.40 -8.88
C HIS A 62 12.29 -18.53 -7.63
N ASN A 63 13.06 -17.49 -7.34
CA ASN A 63 13.98 -17.46 -6.20
C ASN A 63 13.41 -16.54 -5.11
N PRO A 64 12.50 -17.04 -4.24
CA PRO A 64 12.06 -16.28 -3.08
C PRO A 64 13.20 -16.15 -2.07
N THR A 65 13.21 -15.05 -1.31
CA THR A 65 14.02 -15.00 -0.09
C THR A 65 13.45 -15.98 0.93
N ILE A 66 14.28 -16.81 1.55
CA ILE A 66 13.85 -17.72 2.62
C ILE A 66 14.38 -17.18 3.93
N SER A 67 13.49 -16.87 4.86
CA SER A 67 13.81 -16.29 6.16
C SER A 67 13.42 -17.26 7.26
N ILE A 68 14.38 -17.61 8.11
CA ILE A 68 14.12 -18.39 9.33
C ILE A 68 13.64 -17.41 10.40
N PHE A 69 12.49 -17.68 10.97
CA PHE A 69 11.90 -16.89 12.05
C PHE A 69 11.76 -17.73 13.32
N ASP A 70 11.63 -17.05 14.46
CA ASP A 70 11.71 -17.69 15.77
C ASP A 70 10.71 -18.85 15.91
N ASN A 71 11.21 -20.05 16.23
CA ASN A 71 10.41 -21.27 16.40
C ASN A 71 9.21 -21.12 17.35
N TRP A 72 9.34 -20.29 18.39
CA TRP A 72 8.26 -20.09 19.36
C TRP A 72 7.03 -19.37 18.76
N GLN A 73 7.23 -18.60 17.68
CA GLN A 73 6.15 -17.93 16.94
C GLN A 73 5.33 -18.91 16.09
N PHE A 74 5.89 -20.09 15.80
CA PHE A 74 5.20 -21.21 15.16
C PHE A 74 4.57 -22.17 16.19
N GLN A 75 4.41 -21.75 17.45
CA GLN A 75 3.62 -22.51 18.43
C GLN A 75 2.14 -22.20 18.26
N PRO A 76 1.25 -23.21 18.15
CA PRO A 76 -0.18 -22.98 17.93
C PRO A 76 -0.85 -22.05 18.95
N ALA A 77 -0.44 -22.13 20.22
CA ALA A 77 -0.98 -21.28 21.28
C ALA A 77 -0.61 -19.80 21.09
N GLU A 78 0.66 -19.52 20.79
CA GLU A 78 1.18 -18.17 20.55
C GLU A 78 0.59 -17.55 19.29
N ALA A 79 0.59 -18.31 18.20
CA ALA A 79 0.00 -17.89 16.93
C ALA A 79 -1.50 -17.56 17.09
N LYS A 80 -2.25 -18.41 17.78
CA LYS A 80 -3.68 -18.17 18.07
C LYS A 80 -3.88 -16.92 18.92
N ALA A 81 -3.12 -16.77 20.01
CA ALA A 81 -3.21 -15.60 20.89
C ALA A 81 -2.94 -14.30 20.14
N LEU A 82 -1.93 -14.29 19.26
CA LEU A 82 -1.60 -13.14 18.44
C LEU A 82 -2.73 -12.78 17.45
N LEU A 83 -3.29 -13.77 16.75
CA LEU A 83 -4.38 -13.55 15.80
C LEU A 83 -5.64 -13.01 16.50
N LEU A 84 -6.03 -13.59 17.64
CA LEU A 84 -7.16 -13.10 18.44
C LEU A 84 -6.97 -11.65 18.87
N LYS A 85 -5.76 -11.31 19.34
CA LYS A 85 -5.41 -9.95 19.75
C LYS A 85 -5.45 -8.96 18.58
N HIS A 86 -4.89 -9.33 17.43
CA HIS A 86 -4.84 -8.47 16.25
C HIS A 86 -6.23 -8.17 15.68
N PHE A 87 -7.08 -9.19 15.55
CA PHE A 87 -8.43 -9.03 15.00
C PHE A 87 -9.46 -8.57 16.04
N GLY A 88 -9.10 -8.50 17.32
CA GLY A 88 -10.01 -8.08 18.39
C GLY A 88 -11.19 -9.03 18.61
N VAL A 89 -11.00 -10.33 18.37
CA VAL A 89 -12.05 -11.36 18.48
C VAL A 89 -11.76 -12.34 19.61
N SER A 90 -12.80 -13.00 20.11
CA SER A 90 -12.70 -14.05 21.14
C SER A 90 -12.47 -15.46 20.57
N SER A 91 -12.80 -15.70 19.30
CA SER A 91 -12.58 -16.97 18.61
C SER A 91 -12.17 -16.76 17.15
N LEU A 92 -11.46 -17.73 16.56
CA LEU A 92 -11.09 -17.73 15.14
C LEU A 92 -12.13 -18.46 14.25
N GLU A 93 -13.31 -18.79 14.79
CA GLU A 93 -14.38 -19.43 14.02
C GLU A 93 -14.85 -18.59 12.82
N PRO A 94 -15.07 -17.28 12.94
CA PRO A 94 -15.53 -16.45 11.81
C PRO A 94 -14.54 -16.43 10.64
N PHE A 95 -13.26 -16.72 10.89
CA PHE A 95 -12.20 -16.76 9.88
C PHE A 95 -11.99 -18.16 9.29
N GLY A 96 -12.76 -19.15 9.73
CA GLY A 96 -12.60 -20.55 9.32
C GLY A 96 -11.35 -21.21 9.89
N ALA A 97 -10.80 -20.72 11.00
CA ALA A 97 -9.54 -21.20 11.58
C ALA A 97 -9.72 -22.16 12.77
N HIS A 98 -10.95 -22.35 13.29
CA HIS A 98 -11.20 -23.12 14.53
C HIS A 98 -10.68 -24.57 14.49
N ASN A 99 -10.83 -25.26 13.36
CA ASN A 99 -10.38 -26.66 13.18
C ASN A 99 -9.16 -26.78 12.26
N ARG A 100 -8.37 -25.71 12.14
CA ARG A 100 -7.25 -25.63 11.18
C ARG A 100 -5.98 -25.10 11.85
N PRO A 101 -5.41 -25.86 12.79
CA PRO A 101 -4.32 -25.38 13.64
C PRO A 101 -3.02 -25.14 12.87
N TYR A 102 -2.69 -25.92 11.83
CA TYR A 102 -1.47 -25.75 11.05
C TYR A 102 -1.52 -24.46 10.25
N GLY A 103 -2.62 -24.22 9.55
CA GLY A 103 -2.82 -23.02 8.74
C GLY A 103 -2.93 -21.77 9.60
N ALA A 104 -3.65 -21.84 10.72
CA ALA A 104 -3.71 -20.74 11.70
C ALA A 104 -2.35 -20.46 12.35
N THR A 105 -1.55 -21.50 12.61
CA THR A 105 -0.17 -21.34 13.13
C THR A 105 0.71 -20.61 12.13
N ALA A 106 0.65 -21.01 10.86
CA ALA A 106 1.39 -20.32 9.79
C ALA A 106 0.96 -18.85 9.68
N ALA A 107 -0.34 -18.55 9.78
CA ALA A 107 -0.85 -17.19 9.77
C ALA A 107 -0.32 -16.38 10.98
N GLY A 108 -0.42 -16.91 12.20
CA GLY A 108 0.11 -16.20 13.38
C GLY A 108 1.60 -15.90 13.25
N ALA A 109 2.41 -16.87 12.79
CA ALA A 109 3.83 -16.65 12.56
C ALA A 109 4.11 -15.59 11.47
N THR A 110 3.35 -15.60 10.37
CA THR A 110 3.44 -14.56 9.33
C THR A 110 3.13 -13.17 9.89
N LEU A 111 2.07 -13.04 10.68
CA LEU A 111 1.69 -11.77 11.30
C LEU A 111 2.74 -11.29 12.31
N ALA A 112 3.25 -12.20 13.14
CA ALA A 112 4.31 -11.92 14.10
C ALA A 112 5.58 -11.39 13.41
N TYR A 113 5.98 -12.02 12.31
CA TYR A 113 7.13 -11.59 11.52
C TYR A 113 6.96 -10.16 11.02
N VAL A 114 5.82 -9.84 10.42
CA VAL A 114 5.56 -8.49 9.92
C VAL A 114 5.51 -7.48 11.07
N MET A 115 4.88 -7.80 12.19
CA MET A 115 4.88 -6.92 13.36
C MET A 115 6.29 -6.68 13.91
N SER A 116 7.21 -7.63 13.78
CA SER A 116 8.61 -7.45 14.18
C SER A 116 9.36 -6.45 13.27
N LEU A 117 8.98 -6.38 11.99
CA LEU A 117 9.57 -5.47 11.00
C LEU A 117 8.94 -4.07 11.04
N TYR A 118 7.65 -3.97 11.40
CA TYR A 118 6.87 -2.73 11.37
C TYR A 118 6.49 -2.30 12.79
N LYS A 119 7.06 -1.17 13.26
CA LYS A 119 6.72 -0.59 14.58
C LYS A 119 5.37 0.14 14.64
N VAL A 120 4.51 -0.04 13.63
CA VAL A 120 3.22 0.65 13.49
C VAL A 120 2.10 -0.39 13.51
N PRO A 121 0.94 -0.09 14.12
CA PRO A 121 -0.23 -0.98 14.05
C PRO A 121 -0.60 -1.32 12.60
N LEU A 122 -0.76 -2.61 12.29
CA LEU A 122 -1.09 -3.10 10.95
C LEU A 122 -2.62 -3.14 10.73
N THR A 123 -3.29 -2.02 10.99
CA THR A 123 -4.76 -1.94 11.06
C THR A 123 -5.47 -2.24 9.74
N HIS A 124 -4.76 -2.12 8.61
CA HIS A 124 -5.27 -2.47 7.28
C HIS A 124 -5.42 -3.97 7.04
N ILE A 125 -4.78 -4.82 7.85
CA ILE A 125 -4.97 -6.27 7.81
C ILE A 125 -6.23 -6.60 8.61
N THR A 126 -7.39 -6.46 7.98
CA THR A 126 -8.70 -6.48 8.66
C THR A 126 -9.33 -7.86 8.80
N ALA A 127 -8.94 -8.81 7.95
CA ALA A 127 -9.51 -10.15 7.95
C ALA A 127 -8.48 -11.22 7.61
N LEU A 128 -8.65 -12.40 8.22
CA LEU A 128 -7.97 -13.63 7.84
C LEU A 128 -8.97 -14.54 7.13
N ARG A 129 -8.62 -15.06 5.96
CA ARG A 129 -9.53 -15.89 5.16
C ARG A 129 -8.95 -17.27 4.90
N PHE A 130 -9.70 -18.31 5.28
CA PHE A 130 -9.40 -19.65 4.81
C PHE A 130 -9.78 -19.80 3.34
N TYR A 131 -8.95 -20.49 2.57
CA TYR A 131 -9.32 -20.98 1.24
C TYR A 131 -9.04 -22.49 1.13
N SER A 132 -9.97 -23.22 0.53
CA SER A 132 -9.76 -24.64 0.23
C SER A 132 -9.18 -24.79 -1.17
N LEU A 133 -8.18 -25.67 -1.32
CA LEU A 133 -7.75 -26.12 -2.65
C LEU A 133 -8.90 -26.82 -3.39
N SER A 134 -9.80 -27.50 -2.67
CA SER A 134 -10.94 -28.21 -3.28
C SER A 134 -12.04 -27.30 -3.85
N GLN A 135 -12.04 -25.99 -3.57
CA GLN A 135 -13.07 -25.04 -4.04
C GLN A 135 -12.82 -24.50 -5.45
N TYR A 136 -11.68 -24.85 -6.03
CA TYR A 136 -11.26 -24.37 -7.34
C TYR A 136 -10.80 -25.54 -8.20
N MET A 137 -10.83 -25.33 -9.51
CA MET A 137 -10.23 -26.27 -10.44
C MET A 137 -8.73 -26.34 -10.17
N GLN A 138 -8.26 -27.53 -9.82
CA GLN A 138 -6.84 -27.80 -9.67
C GLN A 138 -6.17 -27.82 -11.04
N LEU A 139 -5.29 -26.86 -11.28
CA LEU A 139 -4.41 -26.82 -12.43
C LEU A 139 -2.99 -26.97 -11.92
N ASP A 140 -2.33 -28.07 -12.31
CA ASP A 140 -0.92 -28.26 -12.02
C ASP A 140 -0.06 -27.20 -12.74
N GLU A 141 1.18 -27.01 -12.29
CA GLU A 141 2.03 -25.97 -12.84
C GLU A 141 2.42 -26.20 -14.30
N ILE A 142 2.56 -27.47 -14.73
CA ILE A 142 2.86 -27.81 -16.12
C ILE A 142 1.71 -27.33 -17.01
N SER A 143 0.47 -27.60 -16.60
CA SER A 143 -0.74 -27.15 -17.27
C SER A 143 -0.81 -25.63 -17.31
N ARG A 144 -0.58 -24.93 -16.19
CA ARG A 144 -0.58 -23.44 -16.16
C ARG A 144 0.47 -22.82 -17.07
N ARG A 145 1.68 -23.40 -17.08
CA ARG A 145 2.78 -22.96 -17.92
C ARG A 145 2.50 -23.20 -19.41
N ASN A 146 2.00 -24.39 -19.76
CA ASN A 146 1.66 -24.75 -21.13
C ASN A 146 0.48 -23.94 -21.69
N LEU A 147 -0.46 -23.56 -20.82
CA LEU A 147 -1.57 -22.67 -21.17
C LEU A 147 -1.15 -21.19 -21.22
N GLU A 148 0.09 -20.85 -20.84
CA GLU A 148 0.62 -19.49 -20.79
C GLU A 148 -0.35 -18.52 -20.09
N LEU A 149 -0.94 -18.91 -18.95
CA LEU A 149 -2.04 -18.16 -18.33
C LEU A 149 -1.64 -16.74 -17.94
N THR A 150 -0.48 -16.58 -17.29
CA THR A 150 0.02 -15.29 -16.79
C THR A 150 1.32 -14.86 -17.46
N ARG A 151 2.14 -15.81 -17.93
CA ARG A 151 3.44 -15.57 -18.59
C ARG A 151 3.56 -16.44 -19.83
N SER A 152 4.19 -15.90 -20.87
CA SER A 152 4.56 -16.67 -22.05
C SER A 152 5.84 -17.47 -21.81
N ILE A 153 5.89 -18.70 -22.32
CA ILE A 153 7.07 -19.56 -22.43
C ILE A 153 8.13 -18.89 -23.31
N ARG A 154 7.73 -18.25 -24.42
CA ARG A 154 8.66 -17.63 -25.37
C ARG A 154 9.39 -16.42 -24.78
N TYR A 155 8.65 -15.55 -24.10
CA TYR A 155 9.17 -14.26 -23.62
C TYR A 155 9.53 -14.25 -22.14
N GLY A 156 9.09 -15.25 -21.37
CA GLY A 156 9.31 -15.32 -19.92
C GLY A 156 8.65 -14.17 -19.15
N ASN A 157 7.74 -13.41 -19.76
CA ASN A 157 7.06 -12.29 -19.13
C ASN A 157 5.57 -12.31 -19.49
N ARG A 158 4.85 -11.29 -19.04
CA ARG A 158 3.41 -11.19 -19.28
C ARG A 158 3.07 -11.11 -20.78
N HIS A 159 3.94 -10.55 -21.62
CA HIS A 159 3.68 -10.40 -23.05
C HIS A 159 3.45 -11.76 -23.73
N GLY A 160 2.35 -11.88 -24.46
CA GLY A 160 1.95 -13.10 -25.17
C GLY A 160 1.19 -14.12 -24.30
N SER A 161 0.93 -13.83 -23.03
CA SER A 161 0.11 -14.69 -22.16
C SER A 161 -1.39 -14.44 -22.33
N LEU A 162 -2.25 -15.37 -21.90
CA LEU A 162 -3.70 -15.19 -21.89
C LEU A 162 -4.09 -13.92 -21.12
N LEU A 163 -3.52 -13.71 -19.93
CA LEU A 163 -3.73 -12.51 -19.11
C LEU A 163 -3.40 -11.23 -19.87
N SER A 164 -2.33 -11.21 -20.70
CA SER A 164 -2.00 -10.02 -21.49
C SER A 164 -3.03 -9.65 -22.54
N VAL A 165 -3.77 -10.65 -23.06
CA VAL A 165 -4.81 -10.45 -24.06
C VAL A 165 -6.11 -9.98 -23.41
N ILE A 166 -6.54 -10.67 -22.34
CA ILE A 166 -7.86 -10.44 -21.75
C ILE A 166 -7.91 -9.30 -20.73
N ASP A 167 -6.78 -8.95 -20.13
CA ASP A 167 -6.75 -7.91 -19.11
C ASP A 167 -6.85 -6.52 -19.74
N GLN A 168 -8.09 -6.06 -19.82
CA GLN A 168 -8.49 -4.70 -20.19
C GLN A 168 -9.08 -3.98 -18.96
N SER A 169 -8.69 -4.38 -17.74
CA SER A 169 -9.14 -3.73 -16.51
C SER A 169 -8.72 -2.26 -16.48
N GLN A 170 -9.50 -1.44 -15.77
CA GLN A 170 -9.26 0.01 -15.68
C GLN A 170 -8.51 0.39 -14.39
N THR A 171 -8.35 -0.55 -13.45
CA THR A 171 -7.65 -0.35 -12.19
C THR A 171 -6.59 -1.43 -11.98
N PRO A 172 -5.46 -1.12 -11.32
CA PRO A 172 -4.47 -2.13 -10.94
C PRO A 172 -5.03 -3.23 -10.02
N MET A 173 -5.99 -2.91 -9.15
CA MET A 173 -6.67 -3.91 -8.31
C MET A 173 -7.56 -4.85 -9.14
N GLY A 174 -8.21 -4.36 -10.20
CA GLY A 174 -8.98 -5.18 -11.14
C GLY A 174 -8.09 -6.14 -11.94
N SER A 175 -6.91 -5.67 -12.37
CA SER A 175 -5.90 -6.51 -13.04
C SER A 175 -5.45 -7.68 -12.15
N ARG A 176 -5.17 -7.38 -10.87
CA ARG A 176 -4.81 -8.39 -9.86
C ARG A 176 -5.94 -9.39 -9.61
N LEU A 177 -7.17 -8.92 -9.46
CA LEU A 177 -8.35 -9.78 -9.28
C LEU A 177 -8.57 -10.71 -10.48
N LEU A 178 -8.42 -10.20 -11.70
CA LEU A 178 -8.55 -11.01 -12.92
C LEU A 178 -7.47 -12.09 -13.00
N GLN A 179 -6.22 -11.73 -12.69
CA GLN A 179 -5.14 -12.70 -12.59
C GLN A 179 -5.46 -13.78 -11.55
N GLN A 180 -5.97 -13.40 -10.38
CA GLN A 180 -6.39 -14.34 -9.34
C GLN A 180 -7.50 -15.27 -9.85
N TRP A 181 -8.52 -14.76 -10.53
CA TRP A 181 -9.59 -15.58 -11.09
C TRP A 181 -9.12 -16.56 -12.17
N LEU A 182 -8.15 -16.17 -13.00
CA LEU A 182 -7.52 -17.08 -13.95
C LEU A 182 -6.77 -18.24 -13.27
N LEU A 183 -6.13 -17.95 -12.13
CA LEU A 183 -5.39 -18.96 -11.36
C LEU A 183 -6.30 -19.82 -10.47
N HIS A 184 -7.52 -19.36 -10.22
CA HIS A 184 -8.54 -20.01 -9.39
C HIS A 184 -9.89 -20.12 -10.10
N PRO A 185 -10.00 -20.96 -11.14
CA PRO A 185 -11.28 -21.18 -11.80
C PRO A 185 -12.27 -21.79 -10.81
N LEU A 186 -13.47 -21.20 -10.76
CA LEU A 186 -14.57 -21.72 -9.93
C LEU A 186 -15.05 -23.06 -10.46
N ILE A 187 -15.48 -23.94 -9.55
CA ILE A 187 -16.18 -25.20 -9.87
C ILE A 187 -17.66 -25.16 -9.50
N GLU A 188 -18.04 -24.26 -8.59
CA GLU A 188 -19.42 -24.09 -8.13
C GLU A 188 -20.26 -23.39 -9.21
N LEU A 189 -21.25 -24.10 -9.74
CA LEU A 189 -22.07 -23.63 -10.87
C LEU A 189 -22.78 -22.31 -10.55
N ASP A 190 -23.37 -22.18 -9.35
CA ASP A 190 -24.11 -20.98 -8.97
C ASP A 190 -23.23 -19.73 -8.95
N GLN A 191 -21.97 -19.85 -8.51
CA GLN A 191 -21.02 -18.75 -8.53
C GLN A 191 -20.60 -18.37 -9.95
N ILE A 192 -20.48 -19.35 -10.85
CA ILE A 192 -20.18 -19.11 -12.27
C ILE A 192 -21.36 -18.38 -12.93
N LEU A 193 -22.59 -18.86 -12.71
CA LEU A 193 -23.80 -18.27 -13.26
C LEU A 193 -24.01 -16.84 -12.73
N ALA A 194 -23.75 -16.58 -11.45
CA ALA A 194 -23.81 -15.23 -10.89
C ALA A 194 -22.84 -14.27 -11.60
N ARG A 195 -21.59 -14.68 -11.87
CA ARG A 195 -20.64 -13.86 -12.65
C ARG A 195 -21.12 -13.65 -14.09
N GLN A 196 -21.66 -14.68 -14.74
CA GLN A 196 -22.18 -14.58 -16.11
C GLN A 196 -23.38 -13.66 -16.21
N ALA A 197 -24.28 -13.65 -15.21
CA ALA A 197 -25.42 -12.75 -15.14
C ALA A 197 -24.97 -11.27 -15.13
N ILE A 198 -23.98 -10.94 -14.29
CA ILE A 198 -23.39 -9.60 -14.23
C ILE A 198 -22.79 -9.19 -15.58
N VAL A 199 -22.00 -10.08 -16.20
CA VAL A 199 -21.41 -9.81 -17.53
C VAL A 199 -22.52 -9.58 -18.57
N SER A 200 -23.57 -10.40 -18.56
CA SER A 200 -24.71 -10.25 -19.46
C SER A 200 -25.43 -8.91 -19.28
N ALA A 201 -25.68 -8.49 -18.04
CA ALA A 201 -26.28 -7.20 -17.73
C ALA A 201 -25.45 -6.03 -18.28
N PHE A 202 -24.12 -6.05 -18.08
CA PHE A 202 -23.22 -5.04 -18.65
C PHE A 202 -23.21 -5.05 -20.19
N MET A 203 -23.26 -6.23 -20.82
CA MET A 203 -23.26 -6.35 -22.29
C MET A 203 -24.55 -5.79 -22.92
N LYS A 204 -25.70 -5.91 -22.25
CA LYS A 204 -26.98 -5.35 -22.74
C LYS A 204 -26.96 -3.81 -22.78
N GLN A 205 -26.16 -3.17 -21.93
CA GLN A 205 -26.06 -1.72 -21.82
C GLN A 205 -24.61 -1.23 -22.06
N SER A 206 -24.07 -1.54 -23.24
CA SER A 206 -22.65 -1.30 -23.58
C SER A 206 -22.22 0.18 -23.53
N ALA A 207 -23.13 1.12 -23.79
CA ALA A 207 -22.88 2.55 -23.65
C ALA A 207 -22.60 2.93 -22.18
N TYR A 208 -23.49 2.53 -21.25
CA TYR A 208 -23.31 2.76 -19.82
C TYR A 208 -22.09 2.04 -19.25
N LEU A 209 -21.76 0.84 -19.76
CA LEU A 209 -20.52 0.15 -19.41
C LEU A 209 -19.28 1.00 -19.73
N LYS A 210 -19.28 1.74 -20.85
CA LYS A 210 -18.16 2.62 -21.20
C LYS A 210 -17.99 3.74 -20.16
N ASP A 211 -19.09 4.32 -19.70
CA ASP A 211 -19.08 5.38 -18.68
C ASP A 211 -18.63 4.86 -17.30
N ILE A 212 -19.00 3.63 -16.95
CA ILE A 212 -18.50 2.93 -15.76
C ILE A 212 -17.00 2.72 -15.86
N ARG A 213 -16.49 2.27 -17.02
CA ARG A 213 -15.06 2.06 -17.23
C ARG A 213 -14.27 3.35 -17.08
N VAL A 214 -14.81 4.49 -17.52
CA VAL A 214 -14.19 5.81 -17.29
C VAL A 214 -14.11 6.11 -15.80
N SER A 215 -15.19 5.97 -15.04
CA SER A 215 -15.15 6.20 -13.58
C SER A 215 -14.19 5.25 -12.86
N LEU A 216 -14.14 3.98 -13.25
CA LEU A 216 -13.19 3.02 -12.68
C LEU A 216 -11.74 3.44 -12.92
N LYS A 217 -11.43 4.01 -14.09
CA LYS A 217 -10.08 4.47 -14.40
C LYS A 217 -9.60 5.56 -13.45
N GLU A 218 -10.49 6.42 -12.98
CA GLU A 218 -10.18 7.50 -12.04
C GLU A 218 -9.92 6.99 -10.61
N ILE A 219 -10.45 5.83 -10.22
CA ILE A 219 -10.30 5.23 -8.87
C ILE A 219 -8.88 4.67 -8.60
N GLY A 220 -8.03 4.53 -9.64
CA GLY A 220 -6.62 4.14 -9.49
C GLY A 220 -6.38 2.88 -8.64
N ASP A 221 -5.37 2.90 -7.77
CA ASP A 221 -5.05 1.78 -6.85
C ASP A 221 -5.37 2.13 -5.38
N ILE A 222 -6.67 2.28 -5.09
CA ILE A 222 -7.18 2.57 -3.75
C ILE A 222 -6.70 1.53 -2.71
N SER A 223 -6.60 0.25 -3.08
CA SER A 223 -6.19 -0.81 -2.14
C SER A 223 -4.80 -0.56 -1.53
N ARG A 224 -3.85 -0.07 -2.34
CA ARG A 224 -2.50 0.28 -1.85
C ARG A 224 -2.48 1.55 -1.02
N ILE A 225 -3.30 2.54 -1.38
CA ILE A 225 -3.41 3.77 -0.60
C ILE A 225 -3.98 3.46 0.79
N VAL A 226 -5.03 2.64 0.88
CA VAL A 226 -5.63 2.22 2.16
C VAL A 226 -4.63 1.42 3.00
N SER A 227 -3.82 0.55 2.40
CA SER A 227 -2.74 -0.14 3.13
C SER A 227 -1.70 0.83 3.70
N ARG A 228 -1.28 1.84 2.92
CA ARG A 228 -0.35 2.87 3.40
C ARG A 228 -0.97 3.76 4.48
N LEU A 229 -2.26 4.05 4.38
CA LEU A 229 -3.01 4.77 5.40
C LEU A 229 -3.04 3.97 6.72
N GLY A 230 -3.41 2.69 6.68
CA GLY A 230 -3.49 1.83 7.86
C GLY A 230 -2.13 1.53 8.51
N SER A 231 -1.04 1.67 7.75
CA SER A 231 0.34 1.57 8.24
C SER A 231 1.00 2.94 8.56
N LEU A 232 0.24 4.04 8.53
CA LEU A 232 0.67 5.41 8.79
C LEU A 232 1.88 5.86 7.94
N ARG A 233 1.94 5.40 6.69
CA ARG A 233 3.01 5.71 5.71
C ARG A 233 2.49 6.48 4.49
N ILE A 234 1.22 6.87 4.52
CA ILE A 234 0.62 7.65 3.45
C ILE A 234 1.25 9.05 3.37
N ASN A 235 1.41 9.57 2.15
CA ASN A 235 1.88 10.95 1.93
C ASN A 235 0.72 11.90 1.57
N PRO A 236 0.93 13.23 1.61
CA PRO A 236 -0.13 14.21 1.34
C PRO A 236 -0.76 14.09 -0.06
N ARG A 237 0.02 13.78 -1.09
CA ARG A 237 -0.53 13.60 -2.45
C ARG A 237 -1.37 12.34 -2.58
N GLU A 238 -1.01 11.30 -1.85
CA GLU A 238 -1.82 10.07 -1.76
C GLU A 238 -3.14 10.30 -1.02
N LEU A 239 -3.19 11.22 -0.05
CA LEU A 239 -4.45 11.64 0.57
C LEU A 239 -5.36 12.37 -0.44
N LEU A 240 -4.81 13.26 -1.27
CA LEU A 240 -5.58 13.88 -2.35
C LEU A 240 -6.03 12.87 -3.41
N ALA A 241 -5.18 11.88 -3.74
CA ALA A 241 -5.56 10.79 -4.62
C ALA A 241 -6.70 9.96 -4.01
N LEU A 242 -6.63 9.64 -2.71
CA LEU A 242 -7.70 8.96 -1.99
C LEU A 242 -9.01 9.73 -2.10
N GLN A 243 -8.98 11.04 -1.82
CA GLN A 243 -10.15 11.91 -1.95
C GLN A 243 -10.78 11.82 -3.35
N SER A 244 -9.97 11.96 -4.39
CA SER A 244 -10.41 11.82 -5.78
C SER A 244 -11.05 10.45 -6.07
N TYR A 245 -10.49 9.38 -5.50
CA TYR A 245 -11.04 8.03 -5.64
C TYR A 245 -12.39 7.87 -4.96
N LEU A 246 -12.58 8.48 -3.79
CA LEU A 246 -13.85 8.45 -3.05
C LEU A 246 -14.95 9.22 -3.80
N ILE A 247 -14.62 10.40 -4.35
CA ILE A 247 -15.53 11.15 -5.23
C ILE A 247 -15.93 10.31 -6.46
N SER A 248 -14.94 9.69 -7.10
CA SER A 248 -15.17 8.83 -8.28
C SER A 248 -16.02 7.58 -7.94
N ALA A 249 -15.89 7.03 -6.72
CA ALA A 249 -16.71 5.92 -6.25
C ALA A 249 -18.19 6.31 -6.08
N LYS A 250 -18.47 7.54 -5.63
CA LYS A 250 -19.83 8.10 -5.58
C LYS A 250 -20.43 8.22 -6.98
N GLU A 251 -19.67 8.71 -7.96
CA GLU A 251 -20.14 8.75 -9.35
C GLU A 251 -20.40 7.34 -9.92
N LEU A 252 -19.53 6.38 -9.59
CA LEU A 252 -19.69 4.99 -9.99
C LEU A 252 -20.99 4.38 -9.44
N LYS A 253 -21.34 4.70 -8.19
CA LYS A 253 -22.62 4.28 -7.59
C LYS A 253 -23.81 4.73 -8.42
N HIS A 254 -23.89 6.02 -8.75
CA HIS A 254 -24.98 6.57 -9.56
C HIS A 254 -25.08 5.94 -10.95
N LYS A 255 -23.94 5.61 -11.57
CA LYS A 255 -23.92 4.90 -12.86
C LYS A 255 -24.41 3.45 -12.74
N LEU A 256 -24.13 2.77 -11.61
CA LEU A 256 -24.60 1.41 -11.37
C LEU A 256 -26.11 1.36 -11.06
N GLU A 257 -26.68 2.38 -10.43
CA GLU A 257 -28.12 2.47 -10.16
C GLU A 257 -28.97 2.41 -11.44
N ILE A 258 -28.43 2.87 -12.57
CA ILE A 258 -29.09 2.81 -13.89
C ILE A 258 -29.32 1.38 -14.37
N PHE A 259 -28.50 0.43 -13.92
CA PHE A 259 -28.64 -0.96 -14.33
C PHE A 259 -29.88 -1.62 -13.72
N SER A 260 -30.55 -1.00 -12.73
CA SER A 260 -31.92 -1.28 -12.22
C SER A 260 -32.30 -2.75 -11.96
N GLU A 261 -31.30 -3.64 -11.86
CA GLU A 261 -31.44 -5.04 -11.53
C GLU A 261 -30.90 -5.28 -10.11
N ASP A 262 -31.58 -6.10 -9.31
CA ASP A 262 -31.15 -6.51 -7.96
C ASP A 262 -29.72 -7.09 -7.95
N LEU A 263 -29.21 -7.50 -9.12
CA LEU A 263 -27.85 -8.00 -9.35
C LEU A 263 -26.74 -7.08 -8.83
N PHE A 264 -26.97 -5.76 -8.79
CA PHE A 264 -25.97 -4.77 -8.36
C PHE A 264 -26.24 -4.20 -6.97
N ALA A 265 -27.31 -4.62 -6.29
CA ALA A 265 -27.74 -4.04 -5.02
C ALA A 265 -26.64 -4.11 -3.95
N ASP A 266 -25.96 -5.26 -3.85
CA ASP A 266 -24.84 -5.45 -2.92
C ASP A 266 -23.72 -4.44 -3.17
N TRP A 267 -23.31 -4.24 -4.43
CA TRP A 267 -22.25 -3.30 -4.78
C TRP A 267 -22.66 -1.85 -4.54
N ILE A 268 -23.90 -1.48 -4.89
CA ILE A 268 -24.44 -0.14 -4.65
C ILE A 268 -24.51 0.15 -3.14
N SER A 269 -24.84 -0.85 -2.32
CA SER A 269 -24.88 -0.72 -0.86
C SER A 269 -23.49 -0.56 -0.24
N MET A 270 -22.47 -1.20 -0.82
CA MET A 270 -21.07 -1.09 -0.38
C MET A 270 -20.39 0.19 -0.86
N LEU A 271 -20.84 0.79 -1.96
CA LEU A 271 -20.38 2.08 -2.44
C LEU A 271 -21.05 3.19 -1.62
N ASP A 272 -20.35 3.65 -0.59
CA ASP A 272 -20.77 4.80 0.22
C ASP A 272 -20.33 6.13 -0.42
N THR A 273 -20.83 7.25 0.12
CA THR A 273 -20.54 8.59 -0.39
C THR A 273 -19.29 9.23 0.21
N PHE A 274 -18.85 8.77 1.40
CA PHE A 274 -17.63 9.21 2.10
C PHE A 274 -17.46 10.75 2.21
N GLU A 275 -18.57 11.50 2.29
CA GLU A 275 -18.59 12.97 2.23
C GLU A 275 -17.86 13.62 3.41
N ASP A 276 -17.87 12.96 4.56
CA ASP A 276 -17.14 13.35 5.76
C ASP A 276 -15.62 13.30 5.56
N ILE A 277 -15.13 12.22 4.95
CA ILE A 277 -13.70 12.06 4.64
C ILE A 277 -13.28 13.04 3.54
N ASP A 278 -14.09 13.18 2.49
CA ASP A 278 -13.86 14.16 1.43
C ASP A 278 -13.74 15.58 1.98
N ALA A 279 -14.73 16.02 2.76
CA ALA A 279 -14.72 17.34 3.38
C ALA A 279 -13.55 17.54 4.35
N MET A 280 -13.16 16.49 5.08
CA MET A 280 -12.01 16.54 5.98
C MET A 280 -10.71 16.75 5.21
N ILE A 281 -10.48 16.00 4.12
CA ILE A 281 -9.27 16.12 3.30
C ILE A 281 -9.26 17.48 2.59
N ASP A 282 -10.39 17.90 2.02
CA ASP A 282 -10.49 19.20 1.35
C ASP A 282 -10.18 20.35 2.31
N LYS A 283 -10.72 20.32 3.54
CA LYS A 283 -10.44 21.37 4.52
C LYS A 283 -8.98 21.35 5.00
N ALA A 284 -8.36 20.17 5.08
CA ALA A 284 -7.05 20.00 5.68
C ALA A 284 -5.89 20.21 4.71
N ILE A 285 -5.92 19.59 3.53
CA ILE A 285 -4.73 19.41 2.69
C ILE A 285 -4.69 20.44 1.56
N ALA A 286 -3.56 21.12 1.38
CA ALA A 286 -3.33 22.07 0.29
C ALA A 286 -3.44 21.39 -1.09
N GLU A 287 -3.84 22.13 -2.14
CA GLU A 287 -4.08 21.56 -3.48
C GLU A 287 -2.83 20.93 -4.11
N ASN A 288 -1.65 21.49 -3.83
CA ASN A 288 -0.37 21.05 -4.38
C ASN A 288 0.64 20.78 -3.26
N PRO A 289 0.40 19.79 -2.38
CA PRO A 289 1.26 19.56 -1.24
C PRO A 289 2.55 18.87 -1.69
N PRO A 290 3.66 19.08 -0.96
CA PRO A 290 4.88 18.32 -1.22
C PRO A 290 4.71 16.85 -0.87
N ASN A 291 5.60 16.01 -1.42
CA ASN A 291 5.61 14.58 -1.10
C ASN A 291 6.17 14.32 0.30
N THR A 292 7.15 15.12 0.73
CA THR A 292 7.86 14.91 1.99
C THR A 292 7.19 15.70 3.10
N ILE A 293 6.83 15.05 4.20
CA ILE A 293 6.16 15.69 5.33
C ILE A 293 6.99 16.82 5.99
N THR A 294 8.31 16.78 5.82
CA THR A 294 9.25 17.75 6.42
C THR A 294 9.38 19.05 5.64
N GLU A 295 8.82 19.13 4.42
CA GLU A 295 8.93 20.32 3.57
C GLU A 295 7.93 21.43 3.96
N GLY A 296 6.92 21.13 4.78
CA GLY A 296 5.85 22.07 5.14
C GLY A 296 4.89 22.33 3.98
N GLY A 297 3.99 23.31 4.10
CA GLY A 297 3.03 23.64 3.01
C GLY A 297 2.02 22.53 2.67
N ILE A 298 1.78 21.62 3.63
CA ILE A 298 0.88 20.48 3.47
C ILE A 298 -0.55 20.88 3.80
N PHE A 299 -0.74 21.70 4.83
CA PHE A 299 -2.05 22.07 5.32
C PHE A 299 -2.54 23.39 4.70
N LYS A 300 -3.84 23.50 4.45
CA LYS A 300 -4.48 24.76 4.05
C LYS A 300 -4.47 25.75 5.23
N GLN A 301 -4.37 27.04 4.91
CA GLN A 301 -4.57 28.10 5.89
C GLN A 301 -6.00 28.04 6.44
N GLY A 302 -6.17 28.23 7.74
CA GLY A 302 -7.46 28.15 8.42
C GLY A 302 -7.85 26.74 8.87
N TYR A 303 -7.00 25.73 8.62
CA TYR A 303 -7.22 24.39 9.15
C TYR A 303 -6.99 24.33 10.68
N GLN A 304 -5.91 24.97 11.14
CA GLN A 304 -5.56 25.06 12.56
C GLN A 304 -4.95 26.43 12.88
N ASN A 305 -5.59 27.18 13.77
CA ASN A 305 -5.18 28.55 14.13
C ASN A 305 -3.72 28.64 14.61
N ASP A 306 -3.29 27.72 15.50
CA ASP A 306 -1.93 27.72 16.02
C ASP A 306 -0.89 27.50 14.91
N LEU A 307 -1.23 26.69 13.91
CA LEU A 307 -0.35 26.47 12.75
C LEU A 307 -0.30 27.71 11.86
N ASP A 308 -1.43 28.38 11.67
CA ASP A 308 -1.51 29.62 10.88
C ASP A 308 -0.66 30.72 11.52
N GLU A 309 -0.75 30.90 12.84
CA GLU A 309 0.08 31.87 13.58
C GLU A 309 1.58 31.56 13.41
N LEU A 310 1.98 30.29 13.51
CA LEU A 310 3.36 29.88 13.28
C LEU A 310 3.82 30.13 11.83
N MET A 311 2.97 29.89 10.84
CA MET A 311 3.27 30.17 9.44
C MET A 311 3.41 31.67 9.16
N GLU A 312 2.56 32.50 9.79
CA GLU A 312 2.62 33.96 9.70
C GLU A 312 3.93 34.49 10.28
N LEU A 313 4.34 34.03 11.48
CA LEU A 313 5.62 34.39 12.10
C LEU A 313 6.82 34.04 11.21
N VAL A 314 6.79 32.90 10.51
CA VAL A 314 7.85 32.50 9.57
C VAL A 314 7.88 33.42 8.34
N HIS A 315 6.71 33.79 7.82
CA HIS A 315 6.61 34.71 6.68
C HIS A 315 7.09 36.12 7.04
N ASP A 316 6.68 36.62 8.20
CA ASP A 316 7.11 37.91 8.73
C ASP A 316 8.61 37.95 9.01
N GLY A 317 9.18 36.86 9.54
CA GLY A 317 10.62 36.73 9.74
C GLY A 317 11.40 36.86 8.43
N LYS A 318 10.95 36.20 7.35
CA LYS A 318 11.58 36.33 6.02
C LYS A 318 11.46 37.75 5.47
N SER A 319 10.29 38.37 5.62
CA SER A 319 10.07 39.76 5.21
C SER A 319 10.92 40.74 6.00
N TRP A 320 11.10 40.49 7.31
CA TRP A 320 11.96 41.27 8.17
C TRP A 320 13.44 41.14 7.77
N ILE A 321 13.92 39.93 7.44
CA ILE A 321 15.27 39.70 6.94
C ILE A 321 15.52 40.45 5.63
N ALA A 322 14.56 40.42 4.70
CA ALA A 322 14.67 41.15 3.43
C ALA A 322 14.74 42.67 3.66
N ARG A 323 13.92 43.21 4.57
CA ARG A 323 13.98 44.63 4.97
C ARG A 323 15.32 44.99 5.62
N LEU A 324 15.83 44.13 6.51
CA LEU A 324 17.12 44.32 7.16
C LEU A 324 18.26 44.38 6.12
N GLU A 325 18.26 43.47 5.14
CA GLU A 325 19.26 43.47 4.06
C GLU A 325 19.26 44.78 3.28
N ASP A 326 18.08 45.25 2.87
CA ASP A 326 17.94 46.51 2.10
C ASP A 326 18.27 47.76 2.90
N ASP A 327 17.94 47.79 4.19
CA ASP A 327 18.28 48.89 5.08
C ASP A 327 19.79 48.94 5.34
N GLU A 328 20.45 47.80 5.60
CA GLU A 328 21.90 47.76 5.80
C GLU A 328 22.67 48.05 4.51
N LYS A 329 22.19 47.62 3.34
CA LYS A 329 22.76 48.05 2.03
C LYS A 329 22.74 49.57 1.88
N ARG A 330 21.61 50.21 2.23
CA ARG A 330 21.45 51.67 2.15
C ARG A 330 22.33 52.41 3.16
N LYS A 331 22.41 51.93 4.40
CA LYS A 331 23.24 52.55 5.46
C LYS A 331 24.74 52.45 5.16
N THR A 332 25.20 51.30 4.70
CA THR A 332 26.64 51.01 4.51
C THR A 332 27.15 51.36 3.11
N GLY A 333 26.26 51.49 2.12
CA GLY A 333 26.64 51.68 0.72
C GLY A 333 27.34 50.46 0.11
N ILE A 334 27.07 49.26 0.63
CA ILE A 334 27.62 47.98 0.18
C ILE A 334 26.54 47.22 -0.62
N PRO A 335 26.50 47.34 -1.96
CA PRO A 335 25.44 46.72 -2.77
C PRO A 335 25.48 45.19 -2.77
N SER A 336 26.64 44.61 -2.45
CA SER A 336 26.87 43.16 -2.41
C SER A 336 26.49 42.49 -1.09
N LEU A 337 26.07 43.26 -0.09
CA LEU A 337 25.70 42.76 1.23
C LEU A 337 24.53 41.77 1.13
N LYS A 338 24.63 40.62 1.80
CA LYS A 338 23.55 39.64 1.87
C LYS A 338 23.32 39.15 3.28
N VAL A 339 22.07 38.90 3.67
CA VAL A 339 21.75 38.23 4.92
C VAL A 339 21.64 36.72 4.66
N GLY A 340 22.56 35.95 5.22
CA GLY A 340 22.62 34.49 5.08
C GLY A 340 22.25 33.76 6.37
N TYR A 341 22.07 32.44 6.27
CA TYR A 341 21.87 31.56 7.42
C TYR A 341 22.75 30.31 7.29
N ASN A 342 23.46 29.96 8.37
CA ASN A 342 24.19 28.71 8.48
C ASN A 342 23.74 27.98 9.76
N ARG A 343 23.67 26.64 9.70
CA ARG A 343 23.35 25.78 10.85
C ARG A 343 24.32 25.94 12.04
N VAL A 344 25.57 26.34 11.82
CA VAL A 344 26.59 26.39 12.89
C VAL A 344 26.51 27.66 13.74
N PHE A 345 26.25 28.83 13.13
CA PHE A 345 26.29 30.13 13.83
C PHE A 345 25.07 31.01 13.55
N GLY A 346 24.03 30.47 12.91
CA GLY A 346 22.76 31.15 12.66
C GLY A 346 22.82 32.18 11.55
N TYR A 347 22.02 33.24 11.68
CA TYR A 347 21.99 34.35 10.73
C TYR A 347 23.30 35.17 10.77
N TYR A 348 23.72 35.65 9.60
CA TYR A 348 24.91 36.46 9.41
C TYR A 348 24.71 37.45 8.26
N ILE A 349 25.53 38.51 8.25
CA ILE A 349 25.62 39.45 7.14
C ILE A 349 26.93 39.14 6.41
N GLU A 350 26.85 38.82 5.13
CA GLU A 350 27.99 38.54 4.27
C GLU A 350 28.40 39.80 3.52
N VAL A 351 29.69 40.15 3.59
CA VAL A 351 30.27 41.25 2.83
C VAL A 351 31.42 40.74 1.99
N THR A 352 31.48 41.12 0.71
CA THR A 352 32.62 40.71 -0.15
C THR A 352 33.90 41.39 0.29
N THR A 353 35.05 40.73 0.09
CA THR A 353 36.37 41.29 0.47
C THR A 353 36.64 42.67 -0.13
N THR A 354 36.07 42.95 -1.31
CA THR A 354 36.16 44.26 -2.00
C THR A 354 35.55 45.42 -1.20
N HIS A 355 34.56 45.13 -0.35
CA HIS A 355 33.85 46.12 0.45
C HIS A 355 34.21 46.07 1.95
N LYS A 356 35.24 45.29 2.32
CA LYS A 356 35.67 45.13 3.72
C LYS A 356 36.02 46.46 4.40
N SER A 357 36.56 47.43 3.66
CA SER A 357 36.87 48.78 4.17
C SER A 357 35.62 49.63 4.49
N LYS A 358 34.44 49.21 4.04
CA LYS A 358 33.15 49.88 4.32
C LYS A 358 32.36 49.19 5.44
N VAL A 359 32.87 48.10 6.00
CA VAL A 359 32.21 47.37 7.10
C VAL A 359 32.24 48.24 8.35
N PRO A 360 31.08 48.53 8.98
CA PRO A 360 31.04 49.33 10.19
C PRO A 360 31.62 48.61 11.41
N ASP A 361 32.18 49.37 12.35
CA ASP A 361 32.79 48.84 13.58
C ASP A 361 31.81 48.12 14.52
N TYR A 362 30.50 48.34 14.34
CA TYR A 362 29.46 47.68 15.13
C TYR A 362 29.10 46.27 14.64
N TYR A 363 29.66 45.82 13.51
CA TYR A 363 29.52 44.44 13.07
C TYR A 363 30.46 43.53 13.86
N ILE A 364 29.93 42.42 14.38
CA ILE A 364 30.72 41.42 15.09
C ILE A 364 31.17 40.36 14.08
N PRO A 365 32.48 40.19 13.85
CA PRO A 365 32.99 39.19 12.91
C PRO A 365 32.60 37.78 13.36
N LYS A 366 32.01 36.99 12.44
CA LYS A 366 31.68 35.57 12.71
C LYS A 366 32.63 34.59 12.04
N GLN A 367 32.95 34.78 10.76
CA GLN A 367 33.81 33.88 10.00
C GLN A 367 34.39 34.56 8.76
N THR A 368 35.66 34.34 8.46
CA THR A 368 36.29 34.81 7.21
C THR A 368 36.30 33.68 6.18
N LEU A 369 35.88 33.97 4.94
CA LEU A 369 35.94 33.10 3.76
C LEU A 369 36.94 33.65 2.73
N VAL A 370 37.18 32.88 1.67
CA VAL A 370 38.16 33.25 0.62
C VAL A 370 37.80 34.57 -0.09
N ASN A 371 36.50 34.83 -0.28
CA ASN A 371 35.99 35.98 -1.05
C ASN A 371 35.00 36.88 -0.27
N SER A 372 34.78 36.60 1.00
CA SER A 372 33.81 37.30 1.86
C SER A 372 34.16 37.15 3.33
N GLU A 373 33.58 38.00 4.17
CA GLU A 373 33.68 37.97 5.63
C GLU A 373 32.34 38.29 6.29
#